data_AF-A0AAV0XMY0-F1
#
_entry.id   AF-A0AAV0XMY0-F1
#
_cell.length_a   1.000
_cell.length_b   1.000
_cell.length_c   1.000
_cell.angle_alpha   90.00
_cell.angle_beta   90.00
_cell.angle_gamma   90.00
#
_symmetry.space_group_name_H-M   'P 1'
#
loop_
_entity.id
_entity.type
_entity.pdbx_description
1 polymer ?
#
loop_
_entity_poly.entity_id
_entity_poly.type
_entity_poly.pdbx_seq_one_letter_code
_entity_poly.pdbx_strand_id
1 'polypeptide(L)'
;CTYMTLLNTFYNLGETWTFSVAIGMIDFLTFKQCSLDHQNSCSTTNLKNMCKTIGGDCVVIVNGYYVEMAVCTIVGIIWFSIFRKILKKVQSKGPSNWLVDIKRPIK
;
A
#
# COMPACT_ATOMS: atom_id res chain seq x y z
N CYS A 1 19.34 -15.10 19.38
CA CYS A 1 19.61 -14.88 17.94
C CYS A 1 18.40 -15.14 17.03
N THR A 2 17.47 -16.04 17.37
CA THR A 2 16.34 -16.39 16.49
C THR A 2 15.28 -15.29 16.31
N TYR A 3 15.05 -14.45 17.33
CA TYR A 3 14.05 -13.37 17.28
C TYR A 3 14.46 -12.22 16.35
N MET A 4 15.71 -11.76 16.43
CA MET A 4 16.20 -10.61 15.64
C MET A 4 16.28 -10.94 14.14
N THR A 5 16.71 -12.15 13.78
CA THR A 5 16.78 -12.56 12.37
C THR A 5 15.39 -12.74 11.75
N LEU A 6 14.44 -13.33 12.49
CA LEU A 6 13.06 -13.51 12.00
C LEU A 6 12.37 -12.16 11.76
N LEU A 7 12.52 -11.21 12.68
CA LEU A 7 11.96 -9.86 12.54
C LEU A 7 12.55 -9.14 11.32
N ASN A 8 13.86 -9.27 11.09
CA ASN A 8 14.50 -8.70 9.90
C ASN A 8 13.95 -9.30 8.60
N THR A 9 13.69 -10.62 8.55
CA THR A 9 13.07 -11.25 7.39
C THR A 9 11.65 -10.71 7.14
N PHE A 10 10.83 -10.61 8.19
CA PHE A 10 9.49 -10.05 8.06
C PHE A 10 9.50 -8.58 7.63
N TYR A 11 10.45 -7.79 8.14
CA TYR A 11 10.59 -6.39 7.75
C TYR A 11 10.94 -6.25 6.25
N ASN A 12 11.96 -6.97 5.77
CA ASN A 12 12.36 -6.93 4.36
C ASN A 12 11.25 -7.44 3.41
N LEU A 13 10.51 -8.48 3.81
CA LEU A 13 9.35 -8.97 3.06
C LEU A 13 8.21 -7.95 3.04
N GLY A 14 7.92 -7.34 4.19
CA GLY A 14 6.89 -6.32 4.32
C GLY A 14 7.18 -5.11 3.43
N GLU A 15 8.44 -4.65 3.41
CA GLU A 15 8.87 -3.51 2.60
C GLU A 15 8.71 -3.79 1.10
N THR A 16 9.22 -4.93 0.63
CA THR A 16 9.14 -5.31 -0.79
C THR A 16 7.69 -5.51 -1.25
N TRP A 17 6.86 -6.15 -0.42
CA TRP A 17 5.45 -6.40 -0.73
C TRP A 17 4.65 -5.10 -0.80
N THR A 18 4.85 -4.19 0.16
CA THR A 18 4.15 -2.91 0.21
C THR A 18 4.45 -2.08 -1.04
N PHE A 19 5.72 -2.02 -1.47
CA PHE A 19 6.10 -1.33 -2.70
C PHE A 19 5.41 -1.92 -3.93
N SER A 20 5.39 -3.25 -4.05
CA SER A 20 4.79 -3.94 -5.19
C SER A 20 3.27 -3.69 -5.28
N VAL A 21 2.59 -3.71 -4.12
CA VAL A 21 1.15 -3.42 -4.04
C VAL A 21 0.86 -1.97 -4.41
N ALA A 22 1.66 -1.01 -3.93
CA ALA A 22 1.49 0.41 -4.25
C ALA A 22 1.57 0.65 -5.76
N ILE A 23 2.63 0.16 -6.43
CA ILE A 23 2.75 0.32 -7.89
C ILE A 23 1.55 -0.30 -8.63
N GLY A 24 1.09 -1.48 -8.23
CA GLY A 24 -0.10 -2.10 -8.82
C GLY A 24 -1.38 -1.28 -8.62
N MET A 25 -1.53 -0.61 -7.47
CA MET A 25 -2.66 0.30 -7.21
C MET A 25 -2.57 1.57 -8.06
N ILE A 26 -1.38 2.18 -8.20
CA ILE A 26 -1.16 3.32 -9.09
C ILE A 26 -1.60 2.96 -10.50
N ASP A 27 -1.18 1.80 -11.01
CA ASP A 27 -1.53 1.35 -12.36
C ASP A 27 -3.04 1.16 -12.54
N PHE A 28 -3.73 0.66 -11.51
CA PHE A 28 -5.18 0.51 -11.52
C PHE A 28 -5.92 1.84 -11.46
N LEU A 29 -5.42 2.80 -10.68
CA LEU A 29 -6.03 4.12 -10.49
C LEU A 29 -5.65 5.12 -11.59
N THR A 30 -4.67 4.80 -12.43
CA THR A 30 -4.21 5.68 -13.50
C THR A 30 -5.11 5.57 -14.71
N PHE A 31 -5.80 6.66 -15.05
CA PHE A 31 -6.63 6.74 -16.24
C PHE A 31 -5.90 7.47 -17.37
N LYS A 32 -5.93 6.85 -18.56
CA LYS A 32 -5.34 7.37 -19.79
C LYS A 32 -6.46 7.60 -20.79
N GLN A 33 -6.29 8.58 -21.67
CA GLN A 33 -7.18 8.83 -22.80
C GLN A 33 -6.37 9.21 -24.04
N CYS A 34 -6.95 9.02 -25.22
CA CYS A 34 -6.35 9.48 -26.46
C CYS A 34 -6.56 10.99 -26.64
N SER A 35 -5.54 11.72 -27.07
CA SER A 35 -5.62 13.17 -27.31
C SER A 35 -6.64 13.58 -28.37
N LEU A 36 -6.92 12.69 -29.34
CA LEU A 36 -7.82 12.94 -30.47
C LEU A 36 -9.17 12.20 -30.36
N ASP A 37 -9.32 11.31 -29.37
CA ASP A 37 -10.54 10.56 -29.12
C ASP A 37 -10.73 10.31 -27.62
N HIS A 38 -11.59 11.10 -27.00
CA HIS A 38 -11.87 11.01 -25.56
C HIS A 38 -12.62 9.73 -25.15
N GLN A 39 -13.21 8.98 -26.09
CA GLN A 39 -13.85 7.70 -25.78
C GLN A 39 -12.82 6.56 -25.65
N ASN A 40 -11.63 6.73 -26.22
CA ASN A 40 -10.56 5.74 -26.18
C ASN A 40 -9.72 5.89 -24.91
N SER A 41 -9.87 4.92 -23.99
CA SER A 41 -9.19 4.92 -22.68
C SER A 41 -7.75 4.41 -22.70
N CYS A 42 -7.17 4.10 -23.87
CA CYS A 42 -5.80 3.59 -24.01
C CYS A 42 -5.43 2.41 -23.06
N SER A 43 -6.42 1.65 -22.59
CA SER A 43 -6.22 0.62 -21.56
C SER A 43 -5.65 -0.67 -22.14
N THR A 44 -6.03 -1.02 -23.38
CA THR A 44 -5.52 -2.20 -24.08
C THR A 44 -4.58 -1.83 -25.22
N THR A 45 -3.78 -2.79 -25.67
CA THR A 45 -2.88 -2.61 -26.82
C THR A 45 -3.63 -2.22 -28.10
N ASN A 46 -4.85 -2.74 -28.30
CA ASN A 46 -5.70 -2.39 -29.45
C ASN A 46 -6.10 -0.90 -29.39
N LEU A 47 -6.63 -0.45 -28.26
CA LEU A 47 -7.01 0.94 -28.01
C LEU A 47 -5.83 1.91 -28.22
N LYS A 48 -4.63 1.55 -27.73
CA LYS A 48 -3.40 2.32 -27.98
C LYS A 48 -3.04 2.41 -29.47
N ASN A 49 -3.14 1.30 -30.19
CA ASN A 49 -2.85 1.27 -31.63
C ASN A 49 -3.86 2.10 -32.42
N MET A 50 -5.15 2.01 -32.09
CA MET A 50 -6.20 2.83 -32.71
C MET A 50 -5.93 4.33 -32.51
N CYS A 51 -5.54 4.74 -31.29
CA CYS A 51 -5.16 6.12 -31.00
C CYS A 51 -3.95 6.56 -31.84
N LYS A 52 -2.93 5.71 -31.97
CA LYS A 52 -1.75 6.00 -32.82
C LYS A 52 -2.10 6.08 -34.31
N THR A 53 -3.02 5.26 -34.81
CA THR A 53 -3.40 5.28 -36.24
C THR A 53 -4.09 6.57 -36.66
N ILE A 54 -4.78 7.25 -35.74
CA ILE A 54 -5.37 8.57 -35.98
C ILE A 54 -4.38 9.73 -35.74
N GLY A 55 -3.10 9.42 -35.48
CA GLY A 55 -2.06 10.41 -35.17
C GLY A 55 -2.15 10.97 -33.75
N GLY A 56 -2.90 10.32 -32.86
CA GLY A 56 -3.06 10.72 -31.47
C GLY A 56 -2.07 10.01 -30.54
N ASP A 57 -1.87 10.61 -29.37
CA ASP A 57 -1.08 10.02 -28.29
C ASP A 57 -1.95 9.72 -27.07
N CYS A 58 -1.54 8.69 -26.30
CA CYS A 58 -2.20 8.32 -25.06
C CYS A 58 -1.67 9.19 -23.92
N VAL A 59 -2.46 10.15 -23.48
CA VAL A 59 -2.15 11.06 -22.38
C VAL A 59 -2.77 10.57 -21.08
N VAL A 60 -2.07 10.79 -19.96
CA VAL A 60 -2.59 10.50 -18.63
C VAL A 60 -3.51 11.65 -18.23
N ILE A 61 -4.79 11.36 -18.02
CA ILE A 61 -5.76 12.37 -17.57
C ILE A 61 -5.83 12.46 -16.04
N VAL A 62 -5.72 11.31 -15.37
CA VAL A 62 -5.77 11.19 -13.92
C VAL A 62 -4.59 10.33 -13.52
N ASN A 63 -3.68 10.92 -12.76
CA ASN A 63 -2.50 10.24 -12.29
C ASN A 63 -2.83 9.50 -10.99
N GLY A 64 -2.79 8.16 -11.06
CA GLY A 64 -3.16 7.27 -9.96
C GLY A 64 -2.33 7.51 -8.70
N TYR A 65 -1.10 8.02 -8.83
CA TYR A 65 -0.24 8.36 -7.69
C TYR A 65 -0.91 9.36 -6.74
N TYR A 66 -1.48 10.45 -7.26
CA TYR A 66 -2.11 11.47 -6.39
C TYR A 66 -3.40 10.94 -5.74
N VAL A 67 -4.16 10.14 -6.49
CA VAL A 67 -5.39 9.51 -5.98
C VAL A 67 -5.05 8.52 -4.86
N GLU A 68 -4.07 7.65 -5.09
CA GLU A 68 -3.59 6.69 -4.09
C GLU A 68 -3.07 7.39 -2.84
N MET A 69 -2.20 8.40 -3.00
CA MET A 69 -1.65 9.15 -1.88
C MET A 69 -2.77 9.78 -1.03
N ALA A 70 -3.80 10.34 -1.64
CA ALA A 70 -4.94 10.89 -0.91
C ALA A 70 -5.72 9.80 -0.15
N VAL A 71 -6.03 8.69 -0.80
CA VAL A 71 -6.76 7.55 -0.19
C VAL A 71 -5.96 6.95 0.96
N CYS A 72 -4.69 6.62 0.75
CA CYS A 72 -3.80 6.04 1.75
C CYS A 72 -3.62 6.97 2.96
N THR A 73 -3.56 8.29 2.73
CA THR A 73 -3.50 9.28 3.80
C THR A 73 -4.76 9.28 4.65
N ILE A 74 -5.94 9.31 4.02
CA ILE A 74 -7.23 9.28 4.73
C ILE A 74 -7.37 7.99 5.55
N VAL A 75 -7.08 6.84 4.94
CA VAL A 75 -7.10 5.53 5.62
C VAL A 75 -6.12 5.51 6.78
N GLY A 76 -4.90 6.03 6.59
CA GLY A 76 -3.88 6.13 7.62
C GLY A 76 -4.32 6.98 8.81
N ILE A 77 -4.99 8.11 8.58
CA ILE A 77 -5.53 8.98 9.64
C ILE A 77 -6.62 8.26 10.44
N ILE A 78 -7.54 7.57 9.75
CA ILE A 78 -8.62 6.81 10.39
C ILE A 78 -8.01 5.68 11.24
N TRP A 79 -7.10 4.90 10.66
CA TRP A 79 -6.40 3.82 11.34
C TRP A 79 -5.65 4.34 12.57
N PHE A 80 -4.85 5.38 12.42
CA PHE A 80 -4.11 5.99 13.52
C PHE A 80 -5.04 6.47 14.64
N SER A 81 -6.17 7.10 14.30
CA SER A 81 -7.13 7.59 15.29
C SER A 81 -7.75 6.48 16.13
N ILE A 82 -8.03 5.32 15.53
CA ILE A 82 -8.54 4.13 16.21
C ILE A 82 -7.44 3.51 17.08
N PHE A 83 -6.28 3.21 16.48
CA PHE A 83 -5.19 2.51 17.13
C PHE A 83 -4.52 3.32 18.23
N ARG A 84 -4.53 4.65 18.15
CA ARG A 84 -3.98 5.52 19.21
C ARG A 84 -4.61 5.24 20.57
N LYS A 85 -5.91 4.91 20.62
CA LYS A 85 -6.59 4.53 21.87
C LYS A 85 -6.10 3.19 22.40
N ILE A 86 -5.92 2.22 21.51
CA ILE A 86 -5.42 0.88 21.84
C ILE A 86 -3.97 0.96 22.32
N LEU A 87 -3.12 1.69 21.59
CA LEU A 87 -1.71 1.90 21.94
C LEU A 87 -1.57 2.54 23.31
N LYS A 88 -2.35 3.60 23.62
CA LYS A 88 -2.35 4.20 24.97
C LYS A 88 -2.74 3.19 26.05
N LYS A 89 -3.74 2.33 25.79
CA LYS A 89 -4.20 1.30 26.71
C LYS A 89 -3.16 0.19 26.94
N VAL A 90 -2.39 -0.16 25.91
CA VAL A 90 -1.31 -1.14 26.00
C VAL A 90 -0.10 -0.54 26.70
N GLN A 91 0.29 0.68 26.36
CA GLN A 91 1.40 1.41 26.98
C GLN A 91 1.17 1.69 28.47
N SER A 92 -0.08 1.87 28.90
CA SER A 92 -0.40 2.05 30.32
C SER A 92 -0.28 0.77 31.15
N LYS A 93 -0.09 -0.41 30.54
CA LYS A 93 0.08 -1.66 31.28
C LYS A 93 1.52 -1.76 31.81
N GLY A 94 1.62 -1.97 33.11
CA GLY A 94 2.91 -2.13 33.79
C GLY A 94 3.64 -3.43 33.42
N PRO A 95 4.94 -3.53 33.76
CA PRO A 95 5.81 -4.57 33.24
C PRO A 95 5.43 -6.02 33.56
N SER A 96 4.75 -6.21 34.68
CA SER A 96 4.25 -7.51 35.13
C SER A 96 3.26 -8.16 34.16
N ASN A 97 2.61 -7.38 33.29
CA ASN A 97 1.65 -7.91 32.32
C ASN A 97 2.29 -8.40 31.00
N TRP A 98 3.58 -8.13 30.76
CA TRP A 98 4.29 -8.62 29.57
C TRP A 98 5.24 -9.79 29.87
N LEU A 99 5.42 -10.14 31.14
CA LEU A 99 6.21 -11.30 31.55
C LEU A 99 5.40 -12.58 31.30
N VAL A 100 5.94 -13.46 30.45
CA VAL A 100 5.43 -14.81 30.28
C VAL A 100 5.92 -15.64 31.47
N ASP A 101 5.00 -16.24 32.24
CA ASP A 101 5.37 -17.07 33.38
C ASP A 101 5.95 -18.41 32.88
N ILE A 102 7.28 -18.45 32.73
CA ILE A 102 7.98 -19.66 32.33
C ILE A 102 8.09 -20.54 33.57
N LYS A 103 7.17 -21.51 33.73
CA LYS A 103 7.30 -22.55 34.75
C LYS A 103 8.65 -23.25 34.56
N ARG A 104 9.58 -23.03 35.50
CA ARG A 104 10.86 -23.73 35.51
C ARG A 104 10.59 -25.22 35.78
N PRO A 105 11.15 -26.14 34.98
CA PRO A 105 11.04 -27.56 35.27
C PRO A 105 11.71 -27.85 36.62
N ILE A 106 10.98 -28.57 37.47
CA ILE A 106 11.43 -28.98 38.79
C ILE A 106 12.57 -29.99 38.58
N LYS A 107 13.72 -29.69 39.18
CA LYS A 107 14.94 -30.50 39.11
C LYS A 107 14.78 -31.80 39.91
#